data_AF-N6VAE8-F1
#
_entry.id   AF-N6VAE8-F1
#
_cell.length_a   1.000
_cell.length_b   1.000
_cell.length_c   1.000
_cell.angle_alpha   90.00
_cell.angle_beta   90.00
_cell.angle_gamma   90.00
#
_symmetry.space_group_name_H-M   'P 1'
#
loop_
_entity.id
_entity.type
_entity.pdbx_description
1 polymer ?
#
loop_
_entity_poly.entity_id
_entity_poly.type
_entity_poly.pdbx_seq_one_letter_code
_entity_poly.pdbx_strand_id
1 'polypeptide(L)'
;MVDLFKTNIRDVHKGMTITEGIVRMFGGEIGFMGEYGIGLSKSTAALKNVRITGQGHKGTGVIMQNGVGAVMMKEVKISEVDKGVEVISGNLMMHKGSVAFNGGHGVSLIGGNAALKDVNITGQGYETEVAVKAVMGTVAIKGGEMSNVGTGVEATNGGAVWLVDTSLRDVYKGVSVEDGVVHMEGGEIGFMGERGVSLTRGQALLDDVSITGPSDERYGGVCNGDGNVDDEGGEDFRG
;
A
#
# COMPACT_ATOMS: atom_id res chain seq x y z
N MET A 1 15.59 -20.22 14.53
CA MET A 1 15.15 -20.10 13.12
C MET A 1 14.22 -21.25 12.83
N VAL A 2 13.10 -20.99 12.17
CA VAL A 2 12.10 -22.01 11.78
C VAL A 2 11.86 -21.90 10.28
N ASP A 3 11.86 -23.04 9.60
CA ASP A 3 11.54 -23.12 8.17
C ASP A 3 10.26 -23.92 7.97
N LEU A 4 9.34 -23.35 7.19
CA LEU A 4 8.06 -23.94 6.83
C LEU A 4 8.04 -24.13 5.31
N PHE A 5 7.65 -25.32 4.86
CA PHE A 5 7.61 -25.66 3.44
C PHE A 5 6.24 -26.21 3.08
N LYS A 6 5.53 -25.53 2.17
CA LYS A 6 4.18 -25.90 1.72
C LYS A 6 3.20 -26.15 2.88
N THR A 7 3.41 -25.47 3.99
CA THR A 7 2.60 -25.59 5.21
C THR A 7 1.25 -24.93 4.99
N ASN A 8 0.16 -25.57 5.40
CA ASN A 8 -1.18 -25.02 5.30
C ASN A 8 -1.76 -24.86 6.71
N ILE A 9 -2.03 -23.63 7.10
CA ILE A 9 -2.74 -23.26 8.32
C ILE A 9 -4.15 -22.82 7.88
N ARG A 10 -5.20 -23.36 8.48
CA ARG A 10 -6.60 -23.09 8.10
C ARG A 10 -7.48 -23.06 9.33
N ASP A 11 -8.60 -22.34 9.22
CA ASP A 11 -9.68 -22.33 10.22
C ASP A 11 -9.19 -21.94 11.64
N VAL A 12 -8.16 -21.11 11.70
CA VAL A 12 -7.60 -20.59 12.96
C VAL A 12 -8.04 -19.15 13.19
N HIS A 13 -8.07 -18.74 14.46
CA HIS A 13 -8.36 -17.34 14.79
C HIS A 13 -7.20 -16.41 14.40
N LYS A 14 -5.96 -16.79 14.70
CA LYS A 14 -4.73 -16.10 14.25
C LYS A 14 -3.88 -17.10 13.49
N GLY A 15 -3.31 -16.71 12.36
CA GLY A 15 -2.49 -17.60 11.53
C GLY A 15 -1.16 -17.95 12.19
N MET A 16 -0.23 -16.99 12.25
CA MET A 16 1.10 -17.17 12.80
C MET A 16 1.52 -15.94 13.62
N THR A 17 1.99 -16.17 14.85
CA THR A 17 2.55 -15.12 15.71
C THR A 17 4.04 -15.35 15.91
N ILE A 18 4.86 -14.35 15.57
CA ILE A 18 6.32 -14.40 15.69
C ILE A 18 6.78 -13.31 16.64
N THR A 19 7.08 -13.70 17.88
CA THR A 19 7.48 -12.77 18.94
C THR A 19 8.98 -12.51 19.00
N GLU A 20 9.79 -13.47 18.53
CA GLU A 20 11.25 -13.39 18.48
C GLU A 20 11.80 -14.31 17.38
N GLY A 21 13.01 -14.01 16.91
CA GLY A 21 13.73 -14.86 15.97
C GLY A 21 13.30 -14.70 14.51
N ILE A 22 13.60 -15.74 13.72
CA ILE A 22 13.44 -15.73 12.26
C ILE A 22 12.57 -16.91 11.84
N VAL A 23 11.52 -16.63 11.07
CA VAL A 23 10.70 -17.64 10.38
C VAL A 23 10.83 -17.46 8.88
N ARG A 24 11.02 -18.56 8.16
CA ARG A 24 10.99 -18.59 6.69
C ARG A 24 9.88 -19.52 6.24
N MET A 25 9.04 -19.07 5.30
CA MET A 25 7.96 -19.90 4.75
C MET A 25 8.03 -19.91 3.22
N PHE A 26 8.07 -21.10 2.65
CA PHE A 26 8.18 -21.34 1.21
C PHE A 26 6.98 -22.14 0.72
N GLY A 27 6.04 -21.47 0.04
CA GLY A 27 4.80 -22.08 -0.41
C GLY A 27 3.81 -22.32 0.73
N GLY A 28 2.61 -22.76 0.36
CA GLY A 28 1.53 -23.08 1.30
C GLY A 28 0.60 -21.90 1.54
N GLU A 29 -0.23 -22.00 2.56
CA GLU A 29 -1.23 -20.98 2.87
C GLU A 29 -1.50 -20.79 4.35
N ILE A 30 -2.00 -19.60 4.67
CA ILE A 30 -2.45 -19.20 6.00
C ILE A 30 -3.86 -18.63 5.85
N GLY A 31 -4.85 -19.45 6.18
CA GLY A 31 -6.25 -19.09 6.34
C GLY A 31 -6.55 -18.72 7.79
N PHE A 32 -7.14 -17.55 8.04
CA PHE A 32 -7.48 -17.09 9.38
C PHE A 32 -8.86 -16.42 9.42
N MET A 33 -9.52 -16.46 10.58
CA MET A 33 -10.89 -15.94 10.78
C MET A 33 -10.98 -14.77 11.75
N GLY A 34 -9.87 -14.44 12.41
CA GLY A 34 -9.83 -13.48 13.50
C GLY A 34 -8.92 -12.29 13.20
N GLU A 35 -8.03 -12.00 14.15
CA GLU A 35 -7.27 -10.75 14.14
C GLU A 35 -6.30 -10.63 12.96
N TYR A 36 -5.47 -11.65 12.70
CA TYR A 36 -4.45 -11.56 11.66
C TYR A 36 -4.00 -12.89 11.09
N GLY A 37 -3.49 -12.83 9.86
CA GLY A 37 -2.77 -13.92 9.20
C GLY A 37 -1.38 -14.09 9.79
N ILE A 38 -0.58 -13.03 9.81
CA ILE A 38 0.75 -13.04 10.42
C ILE A 38 0.95 -11.81 11.31
N GLY A 39 1.29 -12.03 12.57
CA GLY A 39 1.62 -10.98 13.53
C GLY A 39 3.08 -11.07 13.97
N LEU A 40 3.80 -9.95 13.92
CA LEU A 40 5.20 -9.87 14.32
C LEU A 40 5.43 -8.85 15.44
N SER A 41 6.29 -9.20 16.38
CA SER A 41 6.98 -8.25 17.27
C SER A 41 8.46 -8.65 17.35
N LYS A 42 9.38 -7.68 17.28
CA LYS A 42 10.84 -7.89 17.44
C LYS A 42 11.42 -9.11 16.68
N SER A 43 10.91 -9.39 15.48
CA SER A 43 11.20 -10.62 14.76
C SER A 43 11.32 -10.41 13.25
N THR A 44 11.75 -11.46 12.54
CA THR A 44 11.86 -11.46 11.08
C THR A 44 11.04 -12.56 10.44
N ALA A 45 10.27 -12.24 9.40
CA ALA A 45 9.64 -13.22 8.54
C ALA A 45 10.13 -13.08 7.09
N ALA A 46 10.47 -14.19 6.45
CA ALA A 46 10.72 -14.24 5.01
C ALA A 46 9.73 -15.21 4.36
N LEU A 47 8.84 -14.69 3.52
CA LEU A 47 7.74 -15.41 2.91
C LEU A 47 7.95 -15.45 1.39
N LYS A 48 7.83 -16.63 0.79
CA LYS A 48 7.91 -16.81 -0.66
C LYS A 48 6.79 -17.69 -1.17
N ASN A 49 6.01 -17.22 -2.14
CA ASN A 49 4.89 -17.96 -2.74
C ASN A 49 3.82 -18.41 -1.72
N VAL A 50 3.55 -17.59 -0.71
CA VAL A 50 2.55 -17.88 0.34
C VAL A 50 1.23 -17.18 0.01
N ARG A 51 0.12 -17.87 0.24
CA ARG A 51 -1.22 -17.27 0.22
C ARG A 51 -1.67 -16.98 1.65
N ILE A 52 -2.11 -15.76 1.92
CA ILE A 52 -2.69 -15.35 3.20
C ILE A 52 -4.13 -14.93 2.92
N THR A 53 -5.09 -15.61 3.54
CA THR A 53 -6.51 -15.41 3.25
C THR A 53 -7.26 -15.22 4.56
N GLY A 54 -7.89 -14.06 4.71
CA GLY A 54 -8.82 -13.81 5.81
C GLY A 54 -10.16 -14.52 5.58
N GLN A 55 -11.08 -14.42 6.53
CA GLN A 55 -12.47 -14.86 6.34
C GLN A 55 -13.42 -13.78 6.86
N GLY A 56 -14.34 -13.33 5.99
CA GLY A 56 -15.45 -12.47 6.37
C GLY A 56 -15.14 -10.98 6.49
N HIS A 57 -14.21 -10.46 5.66
CA HIS A 57 -13.87 -9.02 5.59
C HIS A 57 -13.40 -8.44 6.93
N LYS A 58 -12.71 -9.25 7.74
CA LYS A 58 -12.21 -8.87 9.06
C LYS A 58 -10.74 -9.22 9.20
N GLY A 59 -10.03 -8.44 10.00
CA GLY A 59 -8.64 -8.68 10.38
C GLY A 59 -7.61 -8.22 9.34
N THR A 60 -6.35 -8.36 9.71
CA THR A 60 -5.20 -7.85 8.95
C THR A 60 -4.39 -9.01 8.37
N GLY A 61 -4.04 -8.96 7.08
CA GLY A 61 -3.20 -10.00 6.47
C GLY A 61 -1.87 -10.16 7.18
N VAL A 62 -1.11 -9.07 7.28
CA VAL A 62 0.16 -9.00 8.01
C VAL A 62 0.20 -7.77 8.91
N ILE A 63 0.51 -7.94 10.19
CA ILE A 63 0.70 -6.84 11.14
C ILE A 63 2.09 -6.88 11.77
N MET A 64 2.83 -5.77 11.65
CA MET A 64 4.11 -5.56 12.30
C MET A 64 3.94 -4.59 13.47
N GLN A 65 4.03 -5.13 14.68
CA GLN A 65 3.85 -4.38 15.92
C GLN A 65 5.20 -3.89 16.48
N ASN A 66 5.22 -3.58 17.78
CA ASN A 66 6.35 -3.01 18.51
C ASN A 66 7.68 -3.74 18.24
N GLY A 67 8.71 -2.94 17.92
CA GLY A 67 10.11 -3.36 17.88
C GLY A 67 10.76 -3.25 16.49
N VAL A 68 12.09 -3.39 16.45
CA VAL A 68 12.84 -3.47 15.19
C VAL A 68 12.64 -4.88 14.62
N GLY A 69 11.74 -5.02 13.65
CA GLY A 69 11.46 -6.26 12.93
C GLY A 69 11.48 -6.05 11.42
N ALA A 70 11.50 -7.15 10.66
CA ALA A 70 11.50 -7.11 9.20
C ALA A 70 10.60 -8.18 8.59
N VAL A 71 9.83 -7.82 7.56
CA VAL A 71 9.07 -8.78 6.76
C VAL A 71 9.50 -8.67 5.31
N MET A 72 9.95 -9.78 4.75
CA MET A 72 10.25 -9.92 3.32
C MET A 72 9.19 -10.81 2.68
N MET A 73 8.48 -10.29 1.69
CA MET A 73 7.44 -11.01 0.95
C MET A 73 7.81 -11.05 -0.53
N LYS A 74 7.96 -12.26 -1.07
CA LYS A 74 8.17 -12.48 -2.50
C LYS A 74 7.02 -13.30 -3.07
N GLU A 75 6.31 -12.75 -4.04
CA GLU A 75 5.18 -13.44 -4.71
C GLU A 75 4.10 -13.89 -3.70
N VAL A 76 3.86 -13.09 -2.66
CA VAL A 76 2.83 -13.34 -1.65
C VAL A 76 1.49 -12.78 -2.13
N LYS A 77 0.40 -13.50 -1.84
CA LYS A 77 -0.96 -13.04 -2.15
C LYS A 77 -1.74 -12.90 -0.85
N ILE A 78 -2.23 -11.70 -0.58
CA ILE A 78 -3.13 -11.40 0.54
C ILE A 78 -4.52 -11.15 -0.04
N SER A 79 -5.56 -11.77 0.53
CA SER A 79 -6.95 -11.63 0.08
C SER A 79 -7.95 -11.79 1.21
N GLU A 80 -9.18 -11.30 0.99
CA GLU A 80 -10.33 -11.49 1.91
C GLU A 80 -10.10 -10.90 3.31
N VAL A 81 -9.29 -9.85 3.40
CA VAL A 81 -8.97 -9.12 4.64
C VAL A 81 -9.64 -7.75 4.69
N ASP A 82 -9.76 -7.18 5.89
CA ASP A 82 -10.13 -5.76 6.08
C ASP A 82 -8.93 -4.86 5.72
N LYS A 83 -7.76 -5.22 6.25
CA LYS A 83 -6.48 -4.54 6.00
C LYS A 83 -5.46 -5.50 5.41
N GLY A 84 -4.72 -5.07 4.39
CA GLY A 84 -3.68 -5.89 3.79
C GLY A 84 -2.46 -6.06 4.70
N VAL A 85 -1.69 -4.99 4.86
CA VAL A 85 -0.47 -4.94 5.66
C VAL A 85 -0.46 -3.67 6.51
N GLU A 86 -0.25 -3.83 7.81
CA GLU A 86 -0.16 -2.72 8.76
C GLU A 86 1.21 -2.75 9.46
N VAL A 87 1.99 -1.69 9.26
CA VAL A 87 3.33 -1.52 9.85
C VAL A 87 3.28 -0.40 10.88
N ILE A 88 3.35 -0.77 12.14
CA ILE A 88 3.48 0.19 13.25
C ILE A 88 4.94 0.62 13.39
N SER A 89 5.86 -0.34 13.32
CA SER A 89 7.31 -0.12 13.30
C SER A 89 8.03 -1.27 12.59
N GLY A 90 9.20 -0.99 12.01
CA GLY A 90 10.04 -1.99 11.34
C GLY A 90 10.15 -1.77 9.84
N ASN A 91 10.61 -2.79 9.12
CA ASN A 91 10.85 -2.73 7.68
C ASN A 91 10.03 -3.78 6.91
N LEU A 92 9.28 -3.34 5.92
CA LEU A 92 8.55 -4.19 4.99
C LEU A 92 9.25 -4.18 3.63
N MET A 93 9.45 -5.35 3.04
CA MET A 93 9.83 -5.48 1.64
C MET A 93 8.85 -6.42 0.95
N MET A 94 8.22 -5.94 -0.13
CA MET A 94 7.36 -6.75 -0.98
C MET A 94 7.88 -6.72 -2.41
N HIS A 95 8.08 -7.89 -3.00
CA HIS A 95 8.48 -8.03 -4.40
C HIS A 95 7.53 -8.98 -5.12
N LYS A 96 6.79 -8.43 -6.10
CA LYS A 96 5.68 -9.10 -6.77
C LYS A 96 4.57 -9.53 -5.80
N GLY A 97 3.51 -10.10 -6.35
CA GLY A 97 2.37 -10.57 -5.57
C GLY A 97 1.27 -9.51 -5.52
N SER A 98 0.32 -9.72 -4.61
CA SER A 98 -0.89 -8.89 -4.57
C SER A 98 -1.45 -8.74 -3.17
N VAL A 99 -2.08 -7.59 -2.92
CA VAL A 99 -2.84 -7.29 -1.72
C VAL A 99 -4.25 -6.88 -2.13
N ALA A 100 -5.21 -7.77 -1.94
CA ALA A 100 -6.63 -7.48 -2.09
C ALA A 100 -7.27 -7.30 -0.70
N PHE A 101 -7.93 -6.18 -0.49
CA PHE A 101 -8.52 -5.81 0.80
C PHE A 101 -9.94 -5.25 0.59
N ASN A 102 -10.72 -5.18 1.67
CA ASN A 102 -12.15 -4.80 1.63
C ASN A 102 -12.51 -3.73 2.66
N GLY A 103 -11.52 -2.99 3.13
CA GLY A 103 -11.63 -2.14 4.30
C GLY A 103 -10.58 -1.06 4.31
N GLY A 104 -10.07 -0.70 5.48
CA GLY A 104 -9.35 0.57 5.64
C GLY A 104 -8.20 0.81 4.66
N HIS A 105 -7.30 -0.16 4.46
CA HIS A 105 -6.13 0.05 3.60
C HIS A 105 -5.48 -1.23 3.07
N GLY A 106 -4.79 -1.09 1.94
CA GLY A 106 -3.92 -2.13 1.38
C GLY A 106 -2.61 -2.23 2.17
N VAL A 107 -1.82 -1.16 2.20
CA VAL A 107 -0.58 -1.07 2.98
C VAL A 107 -0.57 0.24 3.77
N SER A 108 -0.42 0.16 5.09
CA SER A 108 -0.33 1.32 5.97
C SER A 108 0.94 1.32 6.80
N LEU A 109 1.61 2.47 6.85
CA LEU A 109 2.76 2.71 7.70
C LEU A 109 2.43 3.83 8.69
N ILE A 110 2.18 3.45 9.94
CA ILE A 110 2.15 4.40 11.05
C ILE A 110 3.57 4.89 11.33
N GLY A 111 4.56 4.03 11.17
CA GLY A 111 6.00 4.34 11.19
C GLY A 111 6.80 3.29 10.43
N GLY A 112 8.13 3.36 10.50
CA GLY A 112 9.02 2.43 9.81
C GLY A 112 9.13 2.68 8.31
N ASN A 113 9.59 1.67 7.56
CA ASN A 113 9.85 1.78 6.13
C ASN A 113 9.22 0.63 5.35
N ALA A 114 8.80 0.90 4.12
CA ALA A 114 8.37 -0.12 3.17
C ALA A 114 9.00 0.08 1.80
N ALA A 115 9.39 -1.01 1.17
CA ALA A 115 9.80 -1.07 -0.22
C ALA A 115 8.91 -2.05 -0.98
N LEU A 116 8.09 -1.54 -1.90
CA LEU A 116 7.17 -2.31 -2.72
C LEU A 116 7.68 -2.30 -4.17
N LYS A 117 7.86 -3.47 -4.76
CA LYS A 117 8.31 -3.60 -6.16
C LYS A 117 7.42 -4.54 -6.93
N ASP A 118 6.79 -4.05 -8.00
CA ASP A 118 5.87 -4.81 -8.87
C ASP A 118 4.69 -5.42 -8.10
N VAL A 119 4.16 -4.70 -7.09
CA VAL A 119 3.07 -5.20 -6.22
C VAL A 119 1.74 -4.60 -6.68
N ASN A 120 0.72 -5.43 -6.80
CA ASN A 120 -0.64 -4.97 -7.09
C ASN A 120 -1.45 -4.85 -5.80
N ILE A 121 -2.11 -3.71 -5.60
CA ILE A 121 -2.94 -3.44 -4.43
C ILE A 121 -4.33 -3.04 -4.92
N THR A 122 -5.35 -3.80 -4.53
CA THR A 122 -6.70 -3.62 -5.06
C THR A 122 -7.72 -3.56 -3.93
N GLY A 123 -8.51 -2.50 -3.89
CA GLY A 123 -9.64 -2.35 -2.98
C GLY A 123 -10.96 -2.83 -3.59
N GLN A 124 -12.06 -2.42 -2.99
CA GLN A 124 -13.43 -2.69 -3.46
C GLN A 124 -14.08 -1.47 -4.12
N GLY A 125 -13.42 -0.31 -4.09
CA GLY A 125 -13.87 0.92 -4.71
C GLY A 125 -14.63 1.83 -3.73
N TYR A 126 -14.53 1.59 -2.42
CA TYR A 126 -15.18 2.45 -1.44
C TYR A 126 -14.34 3.71 -1.18
N GLU A 127 -15.02 4.84 -1.01
CA GLU A 127 -14.38 6.17 -0.87
C GLU A 127 -13.40 6.27 0.30
N THR A 128 -13.57 5.45 1.34
CA THR A 128 -12.69 5.47 2.54
C THR A 128 -11.45 4.60 2.41
N GLU A 129 -11.34 3.79 1.34
CA GLU A 129 -10.24 2.86 1.14
C GLU A 129 -8.99 3.59 0.66
N VAL A 130 -7.83 3.22 1.20
CA VAL A 130 -6.54 3.76 0.77
C VAL A 130 -5.62 2.62 0.33
N ALA A 131 -5.12 2.62 -0.91
CA ALA A 131 -4.22 1.54 -1.33
C ALA A 131 -2.88 1.61 -0.56
N VAL A 132 -2.25 2.79 -0.50
CA VAL A 132 -1.04 3.03 0.31
C VAL A 132 -1.21 4.26 1.20
N LYS A 133 -1.08 4.06 2.52
CA LYS A 133 -1.22 5.11 3.54
C LYS A 133 0.07 5.28 4.33
N ALA A 134 0.78 6.38 4.14
CA ALA A 134 1.96 6.76 4.92
C ALA A 134 1.59 7.85 5.93
N VAL A 135 1.70 7.55 7.24
CA VAL A 135 1.36 8.50 8.32
C VAL A 135 2.61 9.10 8.97
N MET A 136 3.57 8.29 9.40
CA MET A 136 4.91 8.80 9.77
C MET A 136 6.02 7.90 9.21
N GLY A 137 5.64 6.89 8.43
CA GLY A 137 6.58 5.99 7.76
C GLY A 137 6.94 6.46 6.36
N THR A 138 7.95 5.81 5.80
CA THR A 138 8.41 6.03 4.42
C THR A 138 8.08 4.83 3.55
N VAL A 139 7.44 5.07 2.40
CA VAL A 139 7.14 4.04 1.41
C VAL A 139 7.85 4.36 0.10
N ALA A 140 8.65 3.42 -0.40
CA ALA A 140 9.19 3.47 -1.76
C ALA A 140 8.49 2.42 -2.61
N ILE A 141 7.98 2.81 -3.77
CA ILE A 141 7.21 1.99 -4.68
C ILE A 141 7.85 2.07 -6.06
N LYS A 142 8.11 0.92 -6.67
CA LYS A 142 8.62 0.83 -8.04
C LYS A 142 7.80 -0.18 -8.83
N GLY A 143 7.08 0.29 -9.84
CA GLY A 143 6.14 -0.53 -10.59
C GLY A 143 4.95 -1.00 -9.76
N GLY A 144 4.08 -1.79 -10.40
CA GLY A 144 2.85 -2.27 -9.80
C GLY A 144 1.68 -1.32 -9.99
N GLU A 145 0.52 -1.75 -9.50
CA GLU A 145 -0.75 -1.05 -9.71
C GLU A 145 -1.50 -0.90 -8.40
N MET A 146 -2.08 0.27 -8.17
CA MET A 146 -3.06 0.52 -7.12
C MET A 146 -4.40 0.82 -7.78
N SER A 147 -5.43 0.04 -7.48
CA SER A 147 -6.71 0.17 -8.18
C SER A 147 -7.95 -0.07 -7.35
N ASN A 148 -9.07 0.50 -7.84
CA ASN A 148 -10.39 0.36 -7.25
C ASN A 148 -10.42 0.75 -5.76
N VAL A 149 -10.01 1.98 -5.46
CA VAL A 149 -9.94 2.53 -4.10
C VAL A 149 -10.42 3.97 -4.07
N GLY A 150 -10.84 4.43 -2.89
CA GLY A 150 -11.12 5.83 -2.63
C GLY A 150 -9.90 6.72 -2.87
N THR A 151 -8.75 6.37 -2.31
CA THR A 151 -7.49 7.09 -2.51
C THR A 151 -6.38 6.11 -2.92
N GLY A 152 -5.69 6.39 -4.01
CA GLY A 152 -4.51 5.62 -4.42
C GLY A 152 -3.40 5.72 -3.38
N VAL A 153 -2.89 6.92 -3.16
CA VAL A 153 -1.80 7.18 -2.22
C VAL A 153 -2.17 8.31 -1.27
N GLU A 154 -1.96 8.09 0.02
CA GLU A 154 -2.16 9.10 1.06
C GLU A 154 -0.88 9.28 1.89
N ALA A 155 -0.38 10.51 1.98
CA ALA A 155 0.74 10.88 2.83
C ALA A 155 0.29 11.94 3.85
N THR A 156 0.27 11.59 5.14
CA THR A 156 -0.14 12.49 6.22
C THR A 156 0.96 12.66 7.25
N ASN A 157 0.88 13.62 8.18
CA ASN A 157 1.65 13.67 9.44
C ASN A 157 3.19 13.44 9.36
N GLY A 158 3.83 13.87 8.27
CA GLY A 158 5.26 13.67 8.02
C GLY A 158 5.61 12.36 7.32
N GLY A 159 4.62 11.54 7.00
CA GLY A 159 4.74 10.37 6.14
C GLY A 159 5.17 10.78 4.73
N ALA A 160 5.93 9.88 4.10
CA ALA A 160 6.53 10.16 2.80
C ALA A 160 6.43 8.97 1.84
N VAL A 161 6.11 9.25 0.58
CA VAL A 161 5.94 8.23 -0.46
C VAL A 161 6.71 8.60 -1.72
N TRP A 162 7.56 7.68 -2.19
CA TRP A 162 8.24 7.77 -3.49
C TRP A 162 7.67 6.72 -4.42
N LEU A 163 7.22 7.14 -5.59
CA LEU A 163 6.61 6.31 -6.63
C LEU A 163 7.49 6.40 -7.88
N VAL A 164 7.82 5.26 -8.47
CA VAL A 164 8.54 5.18 -9.74
C VAL A 164 7.82 4.21 -10.66
N ASP A 165 7.51 4.61 -11.89
CA ASP A 165 6.83 3.79 -12.91
C ASP A 165 5.55 3.11 -12.38
N THR A 166 4.80 3.79 -11.50
CA THR A 166 3.66 3.19 -10.79
C THR A 166 2.33 3.64 -11.40
N SER A 167 1.36 2.72 -11.45
CA SER A 167 0.02 3.02 -11.97
C SER A 167 -1.00 3.15 -10.84
N LEU A 168 -1.68 4.31 -10.76
CA LEU A 168 -2.91 4.46 -9.98
C LEU A 168 -4.08 4.44 -10.98
N ARG A 169 -4.96 3.43 -10.91
CA ARG A 169 -6.06 3.23 -11.88
C ARG A 169 -7.40 3.07 -11.17
N ASP A 170 -8.45 3.64 -11.75
CA ASP A 170 -9.81 3.52 -11.19
C ASP A 170 -9.88 3.97 -9.72
N VAL A 171 -9.12 5.02 -9.39
CA VAL A 171 -9.09 5.61 -8.04
C VAL A 171 -10.00 6.83 -7.97
N TYR A 172 -10.71 7.04 -6.86
CA TYR A 172 -11.55 8.24 -6.74
C TYR A 172 -10.70 9.50 -6.55
N LYS A 173 -9.63 9.38 -5.74
CA LYS A 173 -8.54 10.36 -5.58
C LYS A 173 -7.22 9.67 -5.92
N GLY A 174 -6.38 10.32 -6.73
CA GLY A 174 -5.06 9.77 -7.04
C GLY A 174 -4.12 9.82 -5.84
N VAL A 175 -3.60 11.01 -5.57
CA VAL A 175 -2.66 11.30 -4.48
C VAL A 175 -3.26 12.35 -3.54
N SER A 176 -3.20 12.10 -2.24
CA SER A 176 -3.63 13.05 -1.20
C SER A 176 -2.51 13.29 -0.20
N VAL A 177 -2.20 14.56 0.07
CA VAL A 177 -1.11 14.95 0.98
C VAL A 177 -1.58 15.96 2.02
N GLU A 178 -1.34 15.63 3.29
CA GLU A 178 -1.66 16.48 4.45
C GLU A 178 -0.54 16.44 5.52
N ASP A 179 0.33 17.43 5.52
CA ASP A 179 1.63 17.44 6.23
C ASP A 179 2.58 16.32 5.79
N GLY A 180 2.39 15.75 4.60
CA GLY A 180 3.25 14.70 4.06
C GLY A 180 4.13 15.16 2.88
N VAL A 181 4.84 14.21 2.29
CA VAL A 181 5.59 14.40 1.05
C VAL A 181 5.31 13.26 0.09
N VAL A 182 5.01 13.57 -1.17
CA VAL A 182 4.95 12.59 -2.26
C VAL A 182 5.88 13.00 -3.38
N HIS A 183 6.63 12.04 -3.91
CA HIS A 183 7.40 12.19 -5.13
C HIS A 183 6.95 11.08 -6.08
N MET A 184 6.62 11.42 -7.33
CA MET A 184 6.31 10.45 -8.36
C MET A 184 7.10 10.73 -9.63
N GLU A 185 7.82 9.72 -10.12
CA GLU A 185 8.61 9.73 -11.35
C GLU A 185 8.02 8.68 -12.32
N GLY A 186 7.58 9.10 -13.50
CA GLY A 186 6.94 8.23 -14.48
C GLY A 186 5.58 7.68 -14.01
N GLY A 187 5.03 6.78 -14.82
CA GLY A 187 3.77 6.09 -14.51
C GLY A 187 2.53 6.94 -14.77
N GLU A 188 1.43 6.63 -14.08
CA GLU A 188 0.14 7.26 -14.37
C GLU A 188 -0.78 7.39 -13.15
N ILE A 189 -1.64 8.41 -13.19
CA ILE A 189 -2.73 8.65 -12.26
C ILE A 189 -4.03 8.75 -13.06
N GLY A 190 -4.75 7.64 -13.17
CA GLY A 190 -6.11 7.58 -13.71
C GLY A 190 -7.15 7.66 -12.59
N PHE A 191 -7.77 8.83 -12.42
CA PHE A 191 -8.77 9.07 -11.38
C PHE A 191 -10.18 9.24 -11.95
N MET A 192 -11.20 8.85 -11.17
CA MET A 192 -12.61 8.92 -11.57
C MET A 192 -13.42 9.96 -10.80
N GLY A 193 -12.86 10.46 -9.69
CA GLY A 193 -13.58 11.26 -8.72
C GLY A 193 -13.09 12.69 -8.62
N GLU A 194 -12.85 13.10 -7.38
CA GLU A 194 -12.57 14.49 -7.04
C GLU A 194 -11.25 15.00 -7.65
N ARG A 195 -10.12 14.33 -7.44
CA ARG A 195 -8.81 14.93 -7.82
C ARG A 195 -7.77 13.88 -8.15
N GLY A 196 -6.97 14.16 -9.17
CA GLY A 196 -5.74 13.41 -9.44
C GLY A 196 -4.72 13.61 -8.32
N VAL A 197 -4.46 14.86 -7.92
CA VAL A 197 -3.57 15.21 -6.78
C VAL A 197 -4.23 16.27 -5.91
N SER A 198 -4.18 16.09 -4.59
CA SER A 198 -4.74 17.01 -3.59
C SER A 198 -3.71 17.32 -2.52
N LEU A 199 -3.45 18.61 -2.28
CA LEU A 199 -2.58 19.10 -1.22
C LEU A 199 -3.40 19.95 -0.26
N THR A 200 -3.34 19.64 1.04
CA THR A 200 -3.86 20.52 2.10
C THR A 200 -2.71 21.25 2.77
N ARG A 201 -1.65 20.51 3.09
CA ARG A 201 -0.35 20.96 3.61
C ARG A 201 0.68 19.91 3.20
N GLY A 202 1.92 20.28 2.92
CA GLY A 202 2.96 19.35 2.46
C GLY A 202 3.40 19.60 1.03
N GLN A 203 3.99 18.59 0.39
CA GLN A 203 4.62 18.71 -0.93
C GLN A 203 4.29 17.51 -1.82
N ALA A 204 4.06 17.78 -3.10
CA ALA A 204 4.06 16.76 -4.14
C ALA A 204 4.97 17.20 -5.29
N LEU A 205 5.90 16.34 -5.69
CA LEU A 205 6.75 16.50 -6.86
C LEU A 205 6.35 15.43 -7.88
N LEU A 206 6.04 15.84 -9.10
CA LEU A 206 5.67 14.96 -10.20
C LEU A 206 6.63 15.19 -11.37
N ASP A 207 7.25 14.13 -11.86
CA ASP A 207 8.18 14.13 -12.99
C ASP A 207 7.75 13.06 -14.01
N ASP A 208 7.42 13.47 -15.25
CA ASP A 208 6.97 12.58 -16.34
C ASP A 208 5.74 11.71 -16.00
N VAL A 209 4.77 12.28 -15.26
CA VAL A 209 3.57 11.55 -14.79
C VAL A 209 2.35 11.83 -15.66
N SER A 210 1.74 10.79 -16.24
CA SER A 210 0.48 10.93 -16.98
C SER A 210 -0.71 11.00 -16.03
N ILE A 211 -1.44 12.12 -16.01
CA ILE A 211 -2.65 12.28 -15.18
C ILE A 211 -3.89 12.34 -16.06
N THR A 212 -4.84 11.44 -15.84
CA THR A 212 -6.08 11.35 -16.62
C THR A 212 -7.29 11.31 -15.69
N GLY A 213 -8.26 12.18 -15.94
CA GLY A 213 -9.51 12.30 -15.17
C GLY A 213 -10.75 12.23 -16.06
N PRO A 214 -11.95 12.38 -15.47
CA PRO A 214 -13.21 12.47 -16.23
C PRO A 214 -13.20 13.68 -17.16
N SER A 215 -13.75 13.55 -18.37
CA SER A 215 -13.77 14.58 -19.42
C SER A 215 -14.73 15.76 -19.19
N ASP A 216 -15.27 15.93 -17.98
CA ASP A 216 -16.10 17.09 -17.64
C ASP A 216 -15.18 18.23 -17.16
N GLU A 217 -15.28 19.37 -17.85
CA GLU A 217 -14.43 20.59 -17.83
C GLU A 217 -14.17 21.26 -16.46
N ARG A 218 -14.51 20.64 -15.32
CA ARG A 218 -14.28 21.17 -13.97
C ARG A 218 -13.01 20.65 -13.26
N TYR A 219 -12.35 19.63 -13.81
CA TYR A 219 -11.28 18.90 -13.11
C TYR A 219 -9.96 18.79 -13.88
N GLY A 220 -9.79 19.59 -14.94
CA GLY A 220 -8.50 19.74 -15.62
C GLY A 220 -7.46 20.34 -14.68
N GLY A 221 -6.52 19.52 -14.20
CA GLY A 221 -5.30 19.95 -13.52
C GLY A 221 -5.48 20.85 -12.31
N VAL A 222 -6.49 20.63 -11.45
CA VAL A 222 -6.67 21.48 -10.25
C VAL A 222 -5.76 21.02 -9.11
N CYS A 223 -4.48 21.36 -9.21
CA CYS A 223 -3.60 21.60 -8.06
C CYS A 223 -4.15 22.84 -7.33
N ASN A 224 -4.75 22.71 -6.14
CA ASN A 224 -5.04 23.88 -5.29
C ASN A 224 -4.99 23.51 -3.81
N GLY A 225 -4.08 24.17 -3.08
CA GLY A 225 -4.03 24.26 -1.62
C GLY A 225 -2.61 24.36 -1.06
N ASP A 226 -2.15 25.58 -0.74
CA ASP A 226 -1.03 26.04 0.11
C ASP A 226 0.34 25.29 0.10
N GLY A 227 0.56 24.34 -0.80
CA GLY A 227 1.79 23.58 -0.99
C GLY A 227 2.37 23.74 -2.40
N ASN A 228 3.68 23.56 -2.53
CA ASN A 228 4.37 23.66 -3.82
C ASN A 228 4.15 22.36 -4.61
N VAL A 229 3.57 22.46 -5.81
CA VAL A 229 3.65 21.41 -6.83
C VAL A 229 4.66 21.92 -7.84
N ASP A 230 5.84 21.32 -7.83
CA ASP A 230 6.81 21.52 -8.91
C ASP A 230 6.53 20.42 -9.95
N ASP A 231 6.09 20.82 -11.14
CA ASP A 231 5.89 19.94 -12.30
C ASP A 231 7.00 20.27 -13.30
N GLU A 232 8.00 19.39 -13.40
CA GLU A 232 9.15 19.55 -14.28
C GLU A 232 9.11 18.58 -15.47
N GLY A 233 7.94 18.28 -16.05
CA GLY A 233 7.92 17.59 -17.35
C GLY A 233 6.57 17.03 -17.79
N GLY A 234 6.00 17.63 -18.86
CA GLY A 234 4.85 17.05 -19.56
C GLY A 234 4.05 18.04 -20.41
N GLU A 235 4.61 18.51 -21.53
CA GLU A 235 3.84 19.20 -22.58
C GLU A 235 2.89 18.21 -23.29
N ASP A 236 1.71 17.93 -22.71
CA ASP A 236 0.52 17.48 -23.46
C ASP A 236 -0.75 17.56 -22.59
N PHE A 237 -1.15 18.79 -22.22
CA PHE A 237 -2.55 19.06 -21.87
C PHE A 237 -3.39 19.03 -23.16
N ARG A 238 -3.82 17.85 -23.58
CA ARG A 238 -4.87 17.73 -24.61
C ARG A 238 -6.21 17.62 -23.91
N GLY A 239 -7.03 18.67 -24.10
CA GLY A 239 -8.35 18.84 -23.51
C GLY A 239 -9.44 17.99 -24.14
#